data_AF-A0A2J5I715-F1
#
_entry.id   AF-A0A2J5I715-F1
#
_cell.length_a   1.000
_cell.length_b   1.000
_cell.length_c   1.000
_cell.angle_alpha   90.00
_cell.angle_beta   90.00
_cell.angle_gamma   90.00
#
_symmetry.space_group_name_H-M   'P 1'
#
loop_
_entity.id
_entity.type
_entity.pdbx_description
1 polymer ?
#
loop_
_entity_poly.entity_id
_entity_poly.type
_entity_poly.pdbx_seq_one_letter_code
_entity_poly.pdbx_strand_id
1 'polypeptide(L)'
;ISPSEYPCIPTRTPLATLEKIRTAFDSGDIEKFRNDLDSVISQAGDFEICDLHVIMAEAINRDDAQFVKELLDRGLPMHPSYASQATRAKAKSSLEVFIESGWDINQSISELRPPVLG
;
A
#
# COMPACT_ATOMS: atom_id res chain seq x y z
N ILE A 1 -12.53 20.99 15.15
CA ILE A 1 -12.79 20.36 13.84
C ILE A 1 -12.73 18.87 14.07
N SER A 2 -13.86 18.18 13.96
CA SER A 2 -13.93 16.72 14.07
C SER A 2 -13.18 16.09 12.89
N PRO A 3 -12.51 14.93 13.03
CA PRO A 3 -11.88 14.23 11.90
C PRO A 3 -12.81 13.99 10.71
N SER A 4 -14.13 13.96 10.94
CA SER A 4 -15.18 13.84 9.94
C SER A 4 -15.47 15.12 9.14
N GLU A 5 -14.89 16.25 9.51
CA GLU A 5 -15.11 17.57 8.87
C GLU A 5 -13.96 17.96 7.93
N TYR A 6 -12.94 17.11 7.79
CA TYR A 6 -11.90 17.31 6.78
C TYR A 6 -12.46 16.98 5.40
N PRO A 7 -12.20 17.81 4.38
CA PRO A 7 -12.53 17.46 3.00
C PRO A 7 -11.82 16.15 2.67
N CYS A 8 -12.59 15.13 2.30
CA CYS A 8 -12.05 13.90 1.76
C CYS A 8 -11.22 14.28 0.53
N ILE A 9 -9.92 13.96 0.54
CA ILE A 9 -9.09 14.14 -0.65
C ILE A 9 -9.79 13.35 -1.75
N PRO A 10 -10.17 13.95 -2.89
CA PRO A 10 -10.84 13.22 -3.95
C PRO A 10 -9.93 12.08 -4.41
N THR A 11 -10.26 10.85 -4.03
CA THR A 11 -9.69 9.67 -4.69
C THR A 11 -10.26 9.65 -6.10
N ARG A 12 -9.42 9.38 -7.10
CA ARG A 12 -9.91 9.25 -8.47
C ARG A 12 -10.77 7.98 -8.58
N THR A 13 -10.39 6.96 -7.81
CA THR A 13 -11.13 5.71 -7.74
C THR A 13 -12.51 5.92 -7.11
N PRO A 14 -13.59 5.44 -7.75
CA PRO A 14 -14.93 5.44 -7.17
C PRO A 14 -14.96 4.73 -5.81
N LEU A 15 -15.67 5.30 -4.83
CA LEU A 15 -15.71 4.77 -3.46
C LEU A 15 -16.15 3.30 -3.41
N ALA A 16 -17.18 2.92 -4.18
CA ALA A 16 -17.67 1.55 -4.23
C ALA A 16 -16.59 0.55 -4.68
N THR A 17 -15.67 0.98 -5.55
CA THR A 17 -14.53 0.18 -5.99
C THR A 17 -13.51 0.01 -4.87
N LEU A 18 -13.19 1.08 -4.14
CA LEU A 18 -12.30 1.02 -2.98
C LEU A 18 -12.87 0.12 -1.88
N GLU A 19 -14.17 0.24 -1.59
CA GLU A 19 -14.86 -0.59 -0.59
C GLU A 19 -14.86 -2.08 -0.98
N LYS A 20 -15.02 -2.40 -2.27
CA LYS A 20 -14.92 -3.78 -2.77
C LYS A 20 -13.52 -4.36 -2.50
N ILE A 21 -12.47 -3.66 -2.93
CA ILE A 21 -11.08 -4.07 -2.73
C ILE A 21 -10.78 -4.20 -1.23
N ARG A 22 -11.25 -3.25 -0.43
CA ARG A 22 -11.09 -3.25 1.02
C ARG A 22 -11.76 -4.45 1.68
N THR A 23 -12.97 -4.80 1.26
CA THR A 23 -13.70 -5.97 1.77
C THR A 23 -12.94 -7.27 1.48
N ALA A 24 -12.30 -7.38 0.31
CA ALA A 24 -11.44 -8.52 0.00
C ALA A 24 -10.20 -8.56 0.91
N PHE A 25 -9.52 -7.43 1.11
CA PHE A 25 -8.39 -7.33 2.05
C PHE A 25 -8.76 -7.70 3.48
N ASP A 26 -9.87 -7.16 4.01
CA ASP A 26 -10.31 -7.42 5.39
C ASP A 26 -10.75 -8.87 5.61
N SER A 27 -11.11 -9.59 4.55
CA SER A 27 -11.40 -11.03 4.62
C SER A 27 -10.15 -11.92 4.72
N GLY A 28 -8.95 -11.38 4.43
CA GLY A 28 -7.70 -12.14 4.39
C GLY A 28 -7.57 -13.09 3.20
N ASP A 29 -8.53 -13.08 2.27
CA ASP A 29 -8.52 -13.92 1.07
C ASP A 29 -7.74 -13.23 -0.06
N ILE A 30 -6.48 -13.62 -0.21
CA ILE A 30 -5.57 -13.07 -1.23
C ILE A 30 -6.04 -13.34 -2.65
N GLU A 31 -6.67 -14.50 -2.91
CA GLU A 31 -7.16 -14.86 -4.24
C GLU A 31 -8.36 -14.01 -4.62
N LYS A 32 -9.28 -13.78 -3.67
CA LYS A 32 -10.38 -12.84 -3.87
C LYS A 32 -9.86 -11.43 -4.13
N PHE A 33 -8.87 -10.99 -3.36
CA PHE A 33 -8.27 -9.66 -3.53
C PHE A 33 -7.62 -9.49 -4.90
N ARG A 34 -6.86 -10.49 -5.38
CA ARG A 34 -6.29 -10.54 -6.73
C ARG A 34 -7.36 -10.40 -7.80
N ASN A 35 -8.39 -11.24 -7.72
CA ASN A 35 -9.50 -11.25 -8.69
C ASN A 35 -10.24 -9.91 -8.71
N ASP A 36 -10.46 -9.30 -7.54
CA ASP A 36 -11.11 -8.00 -7.45
C ASP A 36 -10.23 -6.89 -8.02
N LEU A 37 -8.92 -6.89 -7.76
CA LEU A 37 -7.99 -5.96 -8.40
C LEU A 37 -7.91 -6.14 -9.91
N ASP A 38 -7.79 -7.37 -10.40
CA ASP A 38 -7.75 -7.68 -11.83
C ASP A 38 -9.02 -7.19 -12.54
N SER A 39 -10.18 -7.42 -11.93
CA SER A 39 -11.46 -6.93 -12.43
C SER A 39 -11.48 -5.41 -12.54
N VAL A 40 -10.96 -4.70 -11.55
CA VAL A 40 -10.99 -3.24 -11.50
C VAL A 40 -10.01 -2.62 -12.48
N ILE A 41 -8.78 -3.14 -12.55
CA ILE A 41 -7.75 -2.68 -13.49
C ILE A 41 -8.21 -2.91 -14.95
N SER A 42 -8.88 -4.04 -15.22
CA SER A 42 -9.36 -4.37 -16.56
C SER A 42 -10.55 -3.52 -17.03
N GLN A 43 -11.30 -2.89 -16.12
CA GLN A 43 -12.53 -2.16 -16.45
C GLN A 43 -12.31 -0.78 -17.08
N ALA A 44 -11.06 -0.37 -17.35
CA ALA A 44 -10.70 0.89 -18.00
C ALA A 44 -11.54 2.07 -17.47
N GLY A 45 -11.42 2.34 -16.18
CA GLY A 45 -12.13 3.42 -15.48
C GLY A 45 -11.19 4.28 -14.64
N ASP A 46 -11.75 5.11 -13.76
CA ASP A 46 -11.02 6.05 -12.89
C ASP A 46 -10.21 5.39 -11.75
N PHE A 47 -9.77 4.13 -11.90
CA PHE A 47 -8.97 3.46 -10.89
C PHE A 47 -7.55 4.02 -10.85
N GLU A 48 -7.10 4.40 -9.66
CA GLU A 48 -5.76 4.85 -9.37
C GLU A 48 -5.15 3.97 -8.28
N ILE A 49 -4.08 3.24 -8.60
CA ILE A 49 -3.45 2.29 -7.68
C ILE A 49 -2.97 2.99 -6.40
N CYS A 50 -2.55 4.26 -6.50
CA CYS A 50 -2.12 5.07 -5.37
C CYS A 50 -3.22 5.27 -4.31
N ASP A 51 -4.51 5.14 -4.67
CA ASP A 51 -5.59 5.21 -3.69
C ASP A 51 -5.55 4.02 -2.68
N LEU A 52 -4.75 2.99 -2.95
CA LEU A 52 -4.58 1.82 -2.07
C LEU A 52 -3.46 1.98 -1.03
N HIS A 53 -2.84 3.16 -0.89
CA HIS A 53 -1.80 3.41 0.12
C HIS A 53 -2.24 3.08 1.56
N VAL A 54 -3.53 3.25 1.88
CA VAL A 54 -4.09 2.90 3.19
C VAL A 54 -4.09 1.38 3.41
N ILE A 55 -4.44 0.61 2.38
CA ILE A 55 -4.40 -0.87 2.43
C ILE A 55 -2.95 -1.34 2.59
N MET A 56 -1.99 -0.74 1.87
CA MET A 56 -0.57 -1.03 2.03
C MET A 56 -0.09 -0.79 3.46
N ALA A 57 -0.43 0.36 4.05
CA ALA A 57 -0.07 0.69 5.43
C ALA A 57 -0.62 -0.35 6.43
N GLU A 58 -1.84 -0.82 6.22
CA GLU A 58 -2.43 -1.86 7.07
C GLU A 58 -1.82 -3.24 6.86
N ALA A 59 -1.55 -3.64 5.61
CA ALA A 59 -0.87 -4.89 5.30
C ALA A 59 0.50 -4.94 5.98
N ILE A 60 1.26 -3.84 5.93
CA ILE A 60 2.52 -3.68 6.66
C ILE A 60 2.34 -3.84 8.17
N ASN A 61 1.32 -3.20 8.75
CA ASN A 61 1.08 -3.29 10.20
C ASN A 61 0.71 -4.71 10.65
N ARG A 62 0.12 -5.53 9.76
CA ARG A 62 -0.21 -6.94 9.99
C ARG A 62 0.94 -7.89 9.65
N ASP A 63 2.06 -7.37 9.13
CA ASP A 63 3.15 -8.12 8.48
C ASP A 63 2.65 -9.09 7.39
N ASP A 64 1.60 -8.70 6.67
CA ASP A 64 0.96 -9.53 5.66
C ASP A 64 1.65 -9.38 4.30
N ALA A 65 2.80 -10.05 4.19
CA ALA A 65 3.70 -9.96 3.05
C ALA A 65 3.03 -10.32 1.70
N GLN A 66 1.99 -11.16 1.71
CA GLN A 66 1.29 -11.55 0.48
C GLN A 66 0.58 -10.36 -0.15
N PHE A 67 -0.15 -9.57 0.64
CA PHE A 67 -0.83 -8.38 0.15
C PHE A 67 0.15 -7.24 -0.14
N VAL A 68 1.21 -7.09 0.66
CA VAL A 68 2.29 -6.13 0.41
C VAL A 68 2.92 -6.39 -0.96
N LYS A 69 3.32 -7.64 -1.20
CA LYS A 69 3.94 -8.04 -2.47
C LYS A 69 2.98 -7.85 -3.63
N GLU A 70 1.72 -8.26 -3.48
CA GLU A 70 0.72 -8.10 -4.53
C GLU A 70 0.54 -6.62 -4.92
N LEU A 71 0.39 -5.72 -3.94
CA LEU A 71 0.24 -4.29 -4.23
C LEU A 71 1.44 -3.72 -5.00
N LEU A 72 2.67 -4.12 -4.65
CA LEU A 72 3.88 -3.69 -5.35
C LEU A 72 3.98 -4.29 -6.75
N ASP A 73 3.67 -5.59 -6.91
CA ASP A 73 3.65 -6.28 -8.21
C ASP A 73 2.63 -5.64 -9.17
N ARG A 74 1.53 -5.07 -8.65
CA ARG A 74 0.52 -4.32 -9.41
C ARG A 74 0.90 -2.86 -9.67
N GLY A 75 2.09 -2.44 -9.27
CA GLY A 75 2.64 -1.12 -9.57
C GLY A 75 2.31 -0.03 -8.54
N LEU A 76 1.87 -0.39 -7.33
CA LEU A 76 1.82 0.59 -6.24
C LEU A 76 3.25 1.10 -5.99
N PRO A 77 3.51 2.42 -6.04
CA PRO A 77 4.86 2.94 -5.87
C PRO A 77 5.43 2.61 -4.48
N MET A 78 6.69 2.15 -4.45
CA MET A 78 7.44 1.98 -3.20
C MET A 78 7.70 3.35 -2.59
N HIS A 79 7.03 3.67 -1.48
CA HIS A 79 7.23 4.93 -0.77
C HIS A 79 8.22 4.75 0.41
N PRO A 80 9.19 5.67 0.63
CA PRO A 80 10.18 5.54 1.71
C PRO A 80 9.59 5.40 3.13
N SER A 81 8.37 5.92 3.33
CA SER A 81 7.67 5.78 4.63
C SER A 81 7.29 4.34 4.96
N TYR A 82 7.14 3.46 3.97
CA TYR A 82 6.75 2.06 4.18
C TYR A 82 7.82 1.29 4.95
N ALA A 83 9.10 1.46 4.59
CA ALA A 83 10.19 0.84 5.33
C ALA A 83 10.25 1.33 6.78
N SER A 84 10.05 2.64 7.01
CA SER A 84 9.97 3.19 8.37
C SER A 84 8.78 2.61 9.15
N GLN A 85 7.65 2.41 8.49
CA GLN A 85 6.46 1.84 9.12
C GLN A 85 6.67 0.36 9.46
N ALA A 86 7.18 -0.43 8.52
CA ALA A 86 7.48 -1.85 8.71
C ALA A 86 8.49 -2.06 9.84
N THR A 87 9.52 -1.22 9.92
CA THR A 87 10.49 -1.21 11.03
C THR A 87 9.80 -0.98 12.38
N ARG A 88 8.88 0.00 12.47
CA ARG A 88 8.13 0.29 13.71
C ARG A 88 7.18 -0.84 14.09
N ALA A 89 6.52 -1.44 13.11
CA ALA A 89 5.62 -2.57 13.29
C ALA A 89 6.34 -3.90 13.55
N LYS A 90 7.68 -3.94 13.41
CA LYS A 90 8.48 -5.17 13.41
C LYS A 90 8.02 -6.16 12.33
N ALA A 91 7.55 -5.64 11.21
CA ALA A 91 7.01 -6.37 10.07
C ALA A 91 8.17 -6.90 9.21
N LYS A 92 8.78 -7.99 9.68
CA LYS A 92 9.98 -8.57 9.07
C LYS A 92 9.70 -9.04 7.65
N SER A 93 8.58 -9.74 7.44
CA SER A 93 8.23 -10.33 6.14
C SER A 93 7.98 -9.24 5.09
N SER A 94 7.37 -8.13 5.51
CA SER A 94 7.16 -6.95 4.67
C SER A 94 8.47 -6.26 4.29
N LEU A 95 9.43 -6.15 5.22
CA LEU A 95 10.76 -5.63 4.93
C LEU A 95 11.52 -6.51 3.91
N GLU A 96 11.41 -7.84 4.02
CA GLU A 96 11.97 -8.78 3.05
C GLU A 96 11.40 -8.52 1.64
N VAL A 97 10.07 -8.40 1.53
CA VAL A 97 9.41 -8.04 0.27
C VAL A 97 9.92 -6.71 -0.29
N PHE A 98 10.12 -5.69 0.54
CA PHE A 98 10.62 -4.41 0.05
C PHE A 98 12.00 -4.52 -0.59
N ILE A 99 12.91 -5.27 0.03
CA ILE A 99 14.25 -5.52 -0.51
C ILE A 99 14.16 -6.29 -1.83
N GLU A 100 13.31 -7.32 -1.89
CA GLU A 100 13.07 -8.10 -3.12
C GLU A 100 12.47 -7.26 -4.25
N SER A 101 11.60 -6.31 -3.91
CA SER A 101 11.00 -5.34 -4.85
C SER A 101 11.92 -4.17 -5.20
N GLY A 102 13.19 -4.19 -4.77
CA GLY A 102 14.20 -3.21 -5.17
C GLY A 102 14.20 -1.90 -4.37
N TRP A 103 13.66 -1.90 -3.13
CA TRP A 103 13.80 -0.77 -2.23
C TRP A 103 15.29 -0.47 -1.95
N ASP A 104 15.73 0.75 -2.25
CA ASP A 104 17.06 1.24 -1.90
C ASP A 104 17.09 1.68 -0.43
N ILE A 105 17.77 0.89 0.40
CA ILE A 105 17.98 1.20 1.82
C ILE A 105 18.75 2.50 2.05
N ASN A 106 19.50 2.97 1.05
CA ASN A 106 20.22 4.24 1.13
C ASN A 106 19.34 5.43 0.77
N GLN A 107 18.14 5.22 0.24
CA GLN A 107 17.24 6.32 -0.05
C GLN A 107 16.83 7.02 1.25
N SER A 108 16.83 8.35 1.24
CA SER A 108 16.37 9.15 2.37
C SER A 108 14.91 8.81 2.72
N ILE A 109 14.65 8.49 3.99
CA ILE A 109 13.29 8.21 4.47
C ILE A 109 12.42 9.47 4.42
N SER A 110 13.03 10.65 4.53
CA SER A 110 12.41 11.96 4.29
C SER A 110 13.47 13.02 4.00
N GLU A 111 13.06 14.19 3.52
CA GLU A 111 13.95 15.35 3.36
C GLU A 111 14.69 15.72 4.66
N LEU A 112 14.08 15.43 5.82
CA LEU A 112 14.65 15.69 7.14
C LEU A 112 15.54 14.55 7.66
N ARG A 113 15.65 13.44 6.92
CA ARG A 113 16.42 12.25 7.27
C ARG A 113 17.25 11.80 6.07
N PRO A 114 18.44 12.41 5.87
CA PRO A 114 19.30 12.09 4.74
C PRO A 114 19.81 10.63 4.79
N PRO A 115 20.32 10.11 3.66
CA PRO A 115 20.97 8.80 3.57
C PRO A 115 22.06 8.63 4.63
N VAL A 116 22.17 7.43 5.19
CA VAL A 116 23.18 7.12 6.22
C VAL A 116 24.59 7.04 5.63
N LEU A 117 24.71 6.64 4.35
CA LEU A 117 25.99 6.34 3.69
C LEU A 117 26.36 7.39 2.62
N GLY A 118 26.16 8.67 2.93
CA GLY A 118 26.43 9.80 2.02
C GLY A 118 27.78 9.74 1.29
#